data_AF-A0A9W8I6W2-F1
#
_entry.id   AF-A0A9W8I6W2-F1
#
_cell.length_a   1.000
_cell.length_b   1.000
_cell.length_c   1.000
_cell.angle_alpha   90.00
_cell.angle_beta   90.00
_cell.angle_gamma   90.00
#
_symmetry.space_group_name_H-M   'P 1'
#
loop_
_entity.id
_entity.type
_entity.pdbx_description
1 polymer ?
#
loop_
_entity_poly.entity_id
_entity_poly.type
_entity_poly.pdbx_seq_one_letter_code
_entity_poly.pdbx_strand_id
1 'polypeptide(L)'
;MSRLAAALSKLGPALLVGGLAFEASIYDVKGGQRAVIFDRLQGVKQTVSGEGTHFLIPGLQRAIIFDVRTRPRLISTTTGSKDMQMVSLSLRVLQRPDIDNLPRLYQNLGLDYDERVLPSIGNEVLKSIVAQFDASELITQRDIVSARIREELLARAKEFNIRLEDVSITHMTFGKEFTVAVEKKQIAQQEAERARFVVEKAEQEKLASIIRAEGEATAAEEISKALAKAGPGLVKLRRIEASREIAETLAAARNVTYLPGNSQGSNNQMLLNIGSA
;
A
#
# COMPACT_ATOMS: atom_id res chain seq x y z
N MET A 1 58.68 37.41 -54.34
CA MET A 1 58.01 37.10 -53.05
C MET A 1 56.81 37.99 -52.71
N SER A 2 56.61 39.16 -53.35
CA SER A 2 55.51 40.09 -53.01
C SER A 2 54.10 39.67 -53.48
N ARG A 3 53.97 38.87 -54.55
CA ARG A 3 52.66 38.41 -55.06
C ARG A 3 52.01 37.31 -54.22
N LEU A 4 52.82 36.45 -53.59
CA LEU A 4 52.31 35.41 -52.67
C LEU A 4 51.83 36.03 -51.35
N ALA A 5 52.54 37.02 -50.81
CA ALA A 5 52.10 37.74 -49.61
C ALA A 5 50.80 38.52 -49.82
N ALA A 6 50.62 39.14 -51.00
CA ALA A 6 49.39 39.83 -51.36
C ALA A 6 48.21 38.89 -51.65
N ALA A 7 48.47 37.66 -52.12
CA ALA A 7 47.43 36.64 -52.27
C ALA A 7 47.03 36.05 -50.91
N LEU A 8 47.99 35.81 -50.02
CA LEU A 8 47.73 35.34 -48.65
C LEU A 8 46.97 36.37 -47.82
N SER A 9 47.25 37.67 -47.95
CA SER A 9 46.53 38.72 -47.21
C SER A 9 45.10 38.93 -47.70
N LYS A 10 44.82 38.65 -48.98
CA LYS A 10 43.46 38.67 -49.54
C LYS A 10 42.66 37.40 -49.23
N LEU A 11 43.31 36.24 -49.18
CA LEU A 11 42.69 34.95 -48.82
C LEU A 11 42.57 34.73 -47.31
N GLY A 12 43.41 35.39 -46.50
CA GLY A 12 43.41 35.33 -45.04
C GLY A 12 42.04 35.59 -44.40
N PRO A 13 41.33 36.70 -44.71
CA PRO A 13 40.00 36.94 -44.16
C PRO A 13 38.95 35.94 -44.64
N ALA A 14 39.03 35.45 -45.88
CA ALA A 14 38.12 34.43 -46.39
C ALA A 14 38.32 33.07 -45.72
N LEU A 15 39.57 32.68 -45.44
CA LEU A 15 39.91 31.48 -44.68
C LEU A 15 39.50 31.59 -43.21
N LEU A 16 39.65 32.77 -42.60
CA LEU A 16 39.19 33.03 -41.23
C LEU A 16 37.66 32.95 -41.12
N VAL A 17 36.94 33.59 -42.04
CA VAL A 17 35.47 33.53 -42.09
C VAL A 17 35.00 32.10 -42.38
N GLY A 18 35.67 31.39 -43.30
CA GLY A 18 35.37 29.99 -43.60
C GLY A 18 35.64 29.05 -42.42
N GLY A 19 36.73 29.27 -41.68
CA GLY A 19 37.08 28.51 -40.48
C GLY A 19 36.09 28.72 -39.34
N LEU A 20 35.72 29.98 -39.06
CA LEU A 20 34.70 30.32 -38.06
C LEU A 20 33.31 29.78 -38.45
N ALA A 21 32.97 29.83 -39.75
CA ALA A 21 31.74 29.22 -40.24
C ALA A 21 31.76 27.70 -40.07
N PHE A 22 32.89 27.03 -40.34
CA PHE A 22 33.01 25.59 -40.18
C PHE A 22 32.90 25.15 -38.70
N GLU A 23 33.57 25.85 -37.79
CA GLU A 23 33.46 25.61 -36.35
C GLU A 23 32.01 25.81 -35.87
N ALA A 24 31.35 26.90 -36.28
CA ALA A 24 29.96 27.16 -35.94
C ALA A 24 28.97 26.20 -36.61
N SER A 25 29.39 25.45 -37.63
CA SER A 25 28.55 24.49 -38.36
C SER A 25 28.49 23.13 -37.68
N ILE A 26 29.44 22.83 -36.79
CA ILE A 26 29.49 21.54 -36.12
C ILE A 26 28.73 21.63 -34.81
N TYR A 27 27.85 20.67 -34.56
CA TYR A 27 27.19 20.52 -33.26
C TYR A 27 27.16 19.06 -32.83
N ASP A 28 27.38 18.84 -31.54
CA ASP A 28 27.38 17.51 -30.95
C ASP A 28 26.09 17.26 -30.17
N VAL A 29 25.45 16.14 -30.47
CA VAL A 29 24.29 15.63 -29.71
C VAL A 29 24.78 14.52 -28.78
N LYS A 30 24.70 14.77 -27.47
CA LYS A 30 25.12 13.81 -26.45
C LYS A 30 24.17 12.62 -26.35
N GLY A 31 24.67 11.49 -25.84
CA GLY A 31 23.86 10.29 -25.61
C GLY A 31 22.67 10.56 -24.69
N GLY A 32 21.48 10.12 -25.12
CA GLY A 32 20.20 10.39 -24.45
C GLY A 32 19.59 11.76 -24.77
N GLN A 33 20.16 12.50 -25.72
CA GLN A 33 19.56 13.71 -26.29
C GLN A 33 19.22 13.48 -27.77
N ARG A 34 18.28 14.29 -28.27
CA ARG A 34 17.90 14.36 -29.68
C ARG A 34 17.80 15.82 -30.08
N ALA A 35 18.21 16.15 -31.31
CA ALA A 35 18.13 17.52 -31.79
C ALA A 35 17.05 17.67 -32.86
N VAL A 36 16.24 18.71 -32.71
CA VAL A 36 15.30 19.19 -33.72
C VAL A 36 15.94 20.37 -34.43
N ILE A 37 16.00 20.34 -35.76
CA ILE A 37 16.60 21.41 -36.55
C ILE A 37 15.52 22.42 -36.94
N PHE A 38 15.70 23.68 -36.53
CA PHE A 38 14.92 24.81 -36.99
C PHE A 38 15.65 25.50 -38.15
N ASP A 39 15.01 25.59 -39.31
CA ASP A 39 15.50 26.33 -40.48
C ASP A 39 14.73 27.65 -40.59
N ARG A 40 15.42 28.77 -40.79
CA ARG A 40 14.78 30.10 -40.88
C ARG A 40 13.91 30.27 -42.11
N LEU A 41 14.16 29.52 -43.18
CA LEU A 41 13.41 29.61 -44.44
C LEU A 41 12.21 28.67 -44.48
N GLN A 42 12.38 27.44 -43.99
CA GLN A 42 11.40 26.35 -44.13
C GLN A 42 10.72 25.98 -42.80
N GLY A 43 11.14 26.58 -41.68
CA GLY A 43 10.66 26.28 -40.34
C GLY A 43 11.32 25.03 -39.74
N VAL A 44 10.61 24.37 -38.83
CA VAL A 44 11.13 23.18 -38.14
C VAL A 44 11.15 21.98 -39.10
N LYS A 45 12.32 21.37 -39.29
CA LYS A 45 12.48 20.14 -40.08
C LYS A 45 11.89 18.95 -39.33
N GLN A 46 11.22 18.07 -40.07
CA GLN A 46 10.59 16.86 -39.52
C GLN A 46 11.61 15.73 -39.20
N THR A 47 12.86 15.88 -39.65
CA THR A 47 13.93 14.93 -39.36
C THR A 47 14.54 15.23 -38.00
N VAL A 48 14.54 14.22 -37.11
CA VAL A 48 15.18 14.31 -35.80
C VAL A 48 16.60 13.80 -35.90
N SER A 49 17.56 14.62 -35.50
CA SER A 49 18.97 14.22 -35.47
C SER A 49 19.25 13.38 -34.22
N GLY A 50 19.88 12.23 -34.46
CA GLY A 50 20.28 11.28 -33.43
C GLY A 50 21.46 11.77 -32.60
N GLU A 51 22.04 10.87 -31.81
CA GLU A 51 23.30 11.12 -31.11
C GLU A 51 24.48 11.17 -32.09
N GLY A 52 25.50 11.96 -31.77
CA GLY A 52 26.69 12.15 -32.59
C GLY A 52 26.87 13.57 -33.13
N THR A 53 27.97 13.75 -33.86
CA THR A 53 28.35 15.03 -34.46
C THR A 53 27.59 15.23 -35.76
N HIS A 54 26.85 16.34 -35.84
CA HIS A 54 26.02 16.69 -36.99
C HIS A 54 26.44 18.07 -37.53
N PHE A 55 26.14 18.31 -38.80
CA PHE A 55 26.46 19.56 -39.49
C PHE A 55 25.19 20.40 -39.65
N LEU A 56 25.24 21.67 -39.26
CA LEU A 56 24.19 22.67 -39.46
C LEU A 56 24.77 23.88 -40.19
N ILE A 57 23.93 24.60 -40.94
CA ILE A 57 24.38 25.82 -41.62
C ILE A 57 24.24 27.01 -40.66
N PRO A 58 25.34 27.66 -40.22
CA PRO A 58 25.29 28.76 -39.26
C PRO A 58 24.47 29.92 -39.82
N GLY A 59 23.60 30.50 -38.98
CA GLY A 59 22.77 31.66 -39.35
C GLY A 59 21.45 31.33 -40.05
N LEU A 60 21.36 30.18 -40.74
CA LEU A 60 20.12 29.66 -41.35
C LEU A 60 19.45 28.58 -40.49
N GLN A 61 20.25 27.69 -39.90
CA GLN A 61 19.76 26.56 -39.10
C GLN A 61 20.17 26.70 -37.65
N ARG A 62 19.28 26.28 -36.75
CA ARG A 62 19.52 26.21 -35.30
C ARG A 62 19.12 24.85 -34.78
N ALA A 63 20.04 24.17 -34.10
CA ALA A 63 19.75 22.91 -33.42
C ALA A 63 19.12 23.20 -32.04
N ILE A 64 18.00 22.54 -31.77
CA ILE A 64 17.29 22.61 -30.50
C ILE A 64 17.38 21.24 -29.86
N ILE A 65 18.13 21.16 -28.77
CA ILE A 65 18.47 19.90 -28.12
C ILE A 65 17.39 19.58 -27.08
N PHE A 66 16.79 18.40 -27.23
CA PHE A 66 15.86 17.82 -26.28
C PHE A 66 16.51 16.68 -25.52
N ASP A 67 16.19 16.60 -24.24
CA ASP A 67 16.47 15.41 -23.44
C ASP A 67 15.34 14.41 -23.65
N VAL A 68 15.69 13.20 -24.10
CA VAL A 68 14.73 12.11 -24.35
C VAL A 68 14.75 11.06 -23.24
N ARG A 69 15.46 11.32 -22.14
CA ARG A 69 15.49 10.46 -20.96
C ARG A 69 14.18 10.54 -20.18
N THR A 70 13.86 9.44 -19.52
CA THR A 70 12.72 9.37 -18.61
C THR A 70 12.91 10.31 -17.43
N ARG A 71 11.92 11.16 -17.18
CA ARG A 71 11.91 12.07 -16.05
C ARG A 71 10.68 11.81 -15.17
N PRO A 72 10.84 11.75 -13.84
CA PRO A 72 9.70 11.67 -12.94
C PRO A 72 9.03 13.02 -12.81
N ARG A 73 7.70 13.03 -12.80
CA ARG A 73 6.90 14.21 -12.46
C ARG A 73 5.81 13.83 -11.46
N LEU A 74 5.64 14.67 -10.45
CA LEU A 74 4.58 14.53 -9.46
C LEU A 74 3.43 15.49 -9.81
N ILE A 75 2.22 14.98 -9.87
CA ILE A 75 0.99 15.74 -10.12
C ILE A 75 0.08 15.52 -8.93
N SER A 76 -0.25 16.60 -8.22
CA SER A 76 -1.18 16.56 -7.10
C SER A 76 -2.49 17.25 -7.47
N THR A 77 -3.61 16.60 -7.19
CA THR A 77 -4.94 17.19 -7.37
C THR A 77 -5.84 16.86 -6.19
N THR A 78 -6.75 17.78 -5.90
CA THR A 78 -7.84 17.56 -4.96
C THR A 78 -9.15 17.54 -5.73
N THR A 79 -9.93 16.48 -5.57
CA THR A 79 -11.18 16.24 -6.30
C THR A 79 -12.22 15.58 -5.41
N GLY A 80 -13.50 15.77 -5.75
CA GLY A 80 -14.59 14.99 -5.18
C GLY A 80 -14.64 13.58 -5.77
N SER A 81 -14.96 12.60 -4.94
CA SER A 81 -15.40 11.25 -5.34
C SER A 81 -16.90 11.23 -5.70
N LYS A 82 -17.40 10.07 -6.14
CA LYS A 82 -18.81 9.86 -6.48
C LYS A 82 -19.77 10.10 -5.31
N ASP A 83 -19.34 9.81 -4.09
CA ASP A 83 -20.06 10.05 -2.83
C ASP A 83 -19.83 11.46 -2.25
N MET A 84 -19.35 12.40 -3.07
CA MET A 84 -19.07 13.80 -2.71
C MET A 84 -18.05 13.96 -1.58
N GLN A 85 -17.13 13.01 -1.41
CA GLN A 85 -16.03 13.14 -0.45
C GLN A 85 -14.83 13.80 -1.11
N MET A 86 -14.19 14.70 -0.37
CA MET A 86 -12.96 15.35 -0.83
C MET A 86 -11.77 14.40 -0.69
N VAL A 87 -11.12 14.11 -1.81
CA VAL A 87 -9.93 13.26 -1.89
C VAL A 87 -8.77 14.06 -2.48
N SER A 88 -7.63 14.06 -1.80
CA SER A 88 -6.38 14.60 -2.32
C SER A 88 -5.50 13.45 -2.79
N LEU A 89 -5.14 13.44 -4.06
CA LEU A 89 -4.32 12.41 -4.69
C LEU A 89 -3.05 13.02 -5.25
N SER A 90 -1.95 12.28 -5.11
CA SER A 90 -0.67 12.57 -5.76
C SER A 90 -0.29 11.42 -6.66
N LEU A 91 -0.10 11.72 -7.94
CA LEU A 91 0.29 10.79 -8.98
C LEU A 91 1.74 11.05 -9.37
N ARG A 92 2.57 10.00 -9.36
CA ARG A 92 3.91 10.02 -9.95
C ARG A 92 3.83 9.41 -11.35
N VAL A 93 4.29 10.17 -12.32
CA VAL A 93 4.33 9.79 -13.73
C VAL A 93 5.77 9.80 -14.21
N LEU A 94 6.21 8.71 -14.82
CA LEU A 94 7.48 8.64 -15.54
C LEU A 94 7.20 8.93 -17.01
N GLN A 95 7.74 10.03 -17.50
CA GLN A 95 7.46 10.54 -18.84
C GLN A 95 8.72 10.67 -19.66
N ARG A 96 8.59 10.48 -20.97
CA ARG A 96 9.59 10.81 -21.98
C ARG A 96 8.91 11.30 -23.26
N PRO A 97 9.54 12.20 -24.03
CA PRO A 97 8.97 12.63 -25.29
C PRO A 97 9.05 11.51 -26.33
N ASP A 98 8.12 11.51 -27.29
CA ASP A 98 8.19 10.63 -28.44
C ASP A 98 9.31 11.08 -29.40
N ILE A 99 10.22 10.17 -29.74
CA ILE A 99 11.40 10.51 -30.58
C ILE A 99 10.95 10.79 -32.02
N ASP A 100 10.00 10.02 -32.54
CA ASP A 100 9.58 10.09 -33.94
C ASP A 100 8.80 11.39 -34.25
N ASN A 101 8.06 11.89 -33.25
CA ASN A 101 7.20 13.08 -33.38
C ASN A 101 7.73 14.31 -32.63
N LEU A 102 9.01 14.31 -32.25
CA LEU A 102 9.66 15.41 -31.54
C LEU A 102 9.54 16.78 -32.23
N PRO A 103 9.58 16.91 -33.57
CA PRO A 103 9.38 18.19 -34.25
C PRO A 103 7.96 18.74 -34.07
N ARG A 104 6.95 17.87 -34.11
CA ARG A 104 5.54 18.25 -33.86
C ARG A 104 5.32 18.62 -32.39
N LEU A 105 5.94 17.89 -31.47
CA LEU A 105 5.95 18.23 -30.05
C LEU A 105 6.48 19.66 -29.84
N TYR A 106 7.63 19.98 -30.43
CA TYR A 106 8.23 21.31 -30.31
C TYR A 106 7.36 22.41 -30.93
N GLN A 107 6.77 22.19 -32.10
CA GLN A 107 5.89 23.15 -32.76
C GLN A 107 4.64 23.48 -31.93
N ASN A 108 4.02 22.48 -31.32
CA ASN A 108 2.76 22.65 -30.60
C ASN A 108 2.97 23.09 -29.13
N LEU A 109 3.99 22.52 -28.47
CA LEU A 109 4.16 22.59 -27.03
C LEU A 109 5.40 23.37 -26.58
N GLY A 110 6.40 23.52 -27.45
CA GLY A 110 7.66 24.15 -27.10
C GLY A 110 8.58 23.22 -26.29
N LEU A 111 9.54 23.84 -25.60
CA LEU A 111 10.51 23.11 -24.75
C LEU A 111 9.88 22.67 -23.41
N ASP A 112 8.93 23.46 -22.88
CA ASP A 112 8.31 23.27 -21.57
C ASP A 112 7.01 22.43 -21.66
N TYR A 113 7.03 21.41 -22.51
CA TYR A 113 5.85 20.57 -22.78
C TYR A 113 5.40 19.82 -21.52
N ASP A 114 6.33 19.42 -20.66
CA ASP A 114 6.08 18.68 -19.43
C ASP A 114 5.46 19.55 -18.34
N GLU A 115 5.83 20.83 -18.26
CA GLU A 115 5.26 21.75 -17.28
C GLU A 115 3.83 22.17 -17.64
N ARG A 116 3.56 22.36 -18.92
CA ARG A 116 2.28 22.89 -19.39
C ARG A 116 1.21 21.83 -19.54
N VAL A 117 1.54 20.68 -20.14
CA VAL A 117 0.52 19.69 -20.55
C VAL A 117 0.26 18.66 -19.47
N LEU A 118 1.31 18.09 -18.86
CA LEU A 118 1.16 16.96 -17.95
C LEU A 118 0.27 17.27 -16.73
N PRO A 119 0.41 18.42 -16.03
CA PRO A 119 -0.50 18.75 -14.95
C PRO A 119 -1.93 18.97 -15.43
N SER A 120 -2.12 19.51 -16.63
CA SER A 120 -3.46 19.77 -17.16
C SER A 120 -4.19 18.46 -17.47
N ILE A 121 -3.58 17.56 -18.25
CA ILE A 121 -4.19 16.26 -18.58
C ILE A 121 -4.30 15.38 -17.33
N GLY A 122 -3.30 15.42 -16.44
CA GLY A 122 -3.30 14.64 -15.21
C GLY A 122 -4.45 15.05 -14.29
N ASN A 123 -4.66 16.35 -14.11
CA ASN A 123 -5.77 16.86 -13.30
C ASN A 123 -7.14 16.55 -13.92
N GLU A 124 -7.28 16.63 -15.23
CA GLU A 124 -8.52 16.27 -15.94
C GLU A 124 -8.85 14.78 -15.75
N VAL A 125 -7.89 13.89 -16.05
CA VAL A 125 -8.07 12.44 -15.97
C VAL A 125 -8.32 12.00 -14.52
N LEU A 126 -7.58 12.55 -13.56
CA LEU A 126 -7.80 12.24 -12.14
C LEU A 126 -9.21 12.65 -11.70
N LYS A 127 -9.66 13.85 -12.05
CA LYS A 127 -11.00 14.32 -11.70
C LYS A 127 -12.09 13.46 -12.33
N SER A 128 -11.93 13.11 -13.61
CA SER A 128 -12.91 12.29 -14.35
C SER A 128 -13.04 10.88 -13.76
N ILE A 129 -11.92 10.24 -13.42
CA ILE A 129 -11.93 8.86 -12.94
C ILE A 129 -12.34 8.82 -11.47
N VAL A 130 -11.80 9.68 -10.62
CA VAL A 130 -12.13 9.68 -9.18
C VAL A 130 -13.61 10.00 -8.95
N ALA A 131 -14.23 10.84 -9.78
CA ALA A 131 -15.67 11.11 -9.72
C ALA A 131 -16.56 9.89 -10.04
N GLN A 132 -16.02 8.82 -10.62
CA GLN A 132 -16.78 7.59 -10.96
C GLN A 132 -16.76 6.55 -9.85
N PHE A 133 -15.84 6.66 -8.89
CA PHE A 133 -15.64 5.69 -7.80
C PHE A 133 -16.02 6.29 -6.46
N ASP A 134 -16.52 5.44 -5.55
CA ASP A 134 -16.78 5.84 -4.17
C ASP A 134 -15.47 5.88 -3.36
N ALA A 135 -15.43 6.70 -2.30
CA ALA A 135 -14.21 6.82 -1.48
C ALA A 135 -13.74 5.48 -0.86
N SER A 136 -14.66 4.57 -0.55
CA SER A 136 -14.35 3.22 -0.07
C SER A 136 -13.72 2.33 -1.16
N GLU A 137 -14.15 2.46 -2.41
CA GLU A 137 -13.62 1.71 -3.56
C GLU A 137 -12.22 2.19 -3.92
N LEU A 138 -11.94 3.48 -3.78
CA LEU A 138 -10.60 4.04 -3.97
C LEU A 138 -9.56 3.42 -3.03
N ILE A 139 -9.97 3.05 -1.81
CA ILE A 139 -9.12 2.37 -0.81
C ILE A 139 -9.00 0.88 -1.13
N THR A 140 -10.12 0.20 -1.36
CA THR A 140 -10.18 -1.26 -1.47
C THR A 140 -9.76 -1.78 -2.85
N GLN A 141 -10.09 -1.07 -3.92
CA GLN A 141 -9.85 -1.45 -5.32
C GLN A 141 -8.83 -0.54 -6.00
N ARG A 142 -7.80 -0.12 -5.25
CA ARG A 142 -6.77 0.82 -5.71
C ARG A 142 -6.08 0.37 -7.00
N ASP A 143 -5.91 -0.93 -7.20
CA ASP A 143 -5.24 -1.48 -8.38
C ASP A 143 -6.06 -1.27 -9.66
N ILE A 144 -7.38 -1.47 -9.58
CA ILE A 144 -8.32 -1.26 -10.68
C ILE A 144 -8.35 0.22 -11.06
N VAL A 145 -8.45 1.10 -10.05
CA VAL A 145 -8.43 2.55 -10.25
C VAL A 145 -7.10 3.00 -10.89
N SER A 146 -5.97 2.47 -10.40
CA SER A 146 -4.65 2.79 -10.94
C SER A 146 -4.49 2.34 -12.39
N ALA A 147 -4.98 1.15 -12.74
CA ALA A 147 -4.96 0.65 -14.12
C ALA A 147 -5.79 1.55 -15.05
N ARG A 148 -6.98 1.96 -14.61
CA ARG A 148 -7.87 2.83 -15.38
C ARG A 148 -7.29 4.24 -15.57
N ILE A 149 -6.67 4.80 -14.53
CA ILE A 149 -5.92 6.07 -14.64
C ILE A 149 -4.79 5.93 -15.65
N ARG A 150 -4.03 4.83 -15.60
CA ARG A 150 -2.92 4.60 -16.53
C ARG A 150 -3.41 4.56 -17.97
N GLU A 151 -4.47 3.80 -18.27
CA GLU A 151 -5.01 3.65 -19.62
C GLU A 151 -5.47 5.00 -20.21
N GLU A 152 -6.29 5.75 -19.47
CA GLU A 152 -6.83 7.04 -19.92
C GLU A 152 -5.70 8.09 -20.08
N LEU A 153 -4.77 8.14 -19.13
CA LEU A 153 -3.66 9.10 -19.17
C LEU A 153 -2.67 8.77 -20.30
N LEU A 154 -2.45 7.48 -20.59
CA LEU A 154 -1.68 7.04 -21.77
C LEU A 154 -2.36 7.46 -23.08
N ALA A 155 -3.68 7.26 -23.20
CA ALA A 155 -4.43 7.66 -24.39
C ALA A 155 -4.31 9.17 -24.64
N ARG A 156 -4.55 9.98 -23.60
CA ARG A 156 -4.43 11.45 -23.70
C ARG A 156 -2.99 11.92 -23.95
N ALA A 157 -2.00 11.33 -23.28
CA ALA A 157 -0.59 11.72 -23.47
C ALA A 157 -0.09 11.44 -24.89
N LYS A 158 -0.61 10.37 -25.52
CA LYS A 158 -0.26 10.00 -26.90
C LYS A 158 -0.70 11.06 -27.91
N GLU A 159 -1.84 11.72 -27.71
CA GLU A 159 -2.30 12.83 -28.57
C GLU A 159 -1.32 14.00 -28.57
N PHE A 160 -0.64 14.22 -27.44
CA PHE A 160 0.38 15.25 -27.29
C PHE A 160 1.79 14.78 -27.65
N ASN A 161 1.96 13.56 -28.18
CA ASN A 161 3.26 12.96 -28.51
C ASN A 161 4.20 12.80 -27.29
N ILE A 162 3.62 12.55 -26.11
CA ILE A 162 4.35 12.24 -24.88
C ILE A 162 4.13 10.76 -24.57
N ARG A 163 5.21 10.01 -24.36
CA ARG A 163 5.15 8.60 -23.93
C ARG A 163 5.29 8.53 -22.41
N LEU A 164 4.44 7.75 -21.77
CA LEU A 164 4.52 7.48 -20.34
C LEU A 164 5.00 6.05 -20.14
N GLU A 165 6.04 5.88 -19.33
CA GLU A 165 6.59 4.57 -19.02
C GLU A 165 5.90 3.93 -17.82
N ASP A 166 5.61 4.75 -16.80
CA ASP A 166 4.91 4.30 -15.60
C ASP A 166 4.03 5.41 -15.05
N VAL A 167 2.91 5.00 -14.46
CA VAL A 167 1.93 5.85 -13.82
C VAL A 167 1.52 5.16 -12.53
N SER A 168 1.80 5.81 -11.40
CA SER A 168 1.60 5.26 -10.06
C SER A 168 1.00 6.31 -9.13
N ILE A 169 -0.04 5.95 -8.38
CA ILE A 169 -0.53 6.78 -7.27
C ILE A 169 0.50 6.67 -6.14
N THR A 170 0.98 7.79 -5.61
CA THR A 170 1.96 7.82 -4.50
C THR A 170 1.24 8.03 -3.17
N HIS A 171 0.42 9.08 -3.10
CA HIS A 171 -0.30 9.46 -1.89
C HIS A 171 -1.77 9.67 -2.19
N MET A 172 -2.62 9.24 -1.27
CA MET A 172 -4.06 9.45 -1.32
C MET A 172 -4.54 9.73 0.10
N THR A 173 -5.14 10.89 0.30
CA THR A 173 -5.67 11.30 1.59
C THR A 173 -7.13 11.72 1.42
N PHE A 174 -7.94 11.35 2.41
CA PHE A 174 -9.35 11.70 2.47
C PHE A 174 -9.54 12.84 3.48
N GLY A 175 -10.68 13.53 3.40
CA GLY A 175 -11.07 14.49 4.43
C GLY A 175 -11.01 13.88 5.83
N LYS A 176 -10.53 14.64 6.82
CA LYS A 176 -10.32 14.15 8.20
C LYS A 176 -11.58 13.53 8.80
N GLU A 177 -12.75 14.13 8.52
CA GLU A 177 -14.05 13.66 8.99
C GLU A 177 -14.39 12.26 8.46
N PHE A 178 -14.10 12.01 7.17
CA PHE A 178 -14.33 10.70 6.56
C PHE A 178 -13.45 9.62 7.19
N THR A 179 -12.15 9.90 7.37
CA THR A 179 -11.22 8.95 8.01
C THR A 179 -11.69 8.57 9.42
N VAL A 180 -12.11 9.55 10.21
CA VAL A 180 -12.66 9.32 11.56
C VAL A 180 -13.96 8.52 11.50
N ALA A 181 -14.84 8.80 10.55
CA ALA A 181 -16.10 8.07 10.40
C ALA A 181 -15.88 6.61 9.99
N VAL A 182 -14.93 6.34 9.08
CA VAL A 182 -14.56 4.98 8.66
C VAL A 182 -13.94 4.21 9.83
N GLU A 183 -13.04 4.83 10.58
CA GLU A 183 -12.43 4.22 11.77
C GLU A 183 -13.49 3.87 12.82
N LYS A 184 -14.41 4.80 13.13
CA LYS A 184 -15.54 4.53 14.03
C LYS A 184 -16.43 3.41 13.54
N LYS A 185 -16.72 3.34 12.24
CA LYS A 185 -17.51 2.27 11.65
C LYS A 185 -16.79 0.92 11.76
N GLN A 186 -15.47 0.88 11.57
CA GLN A 186 -14.68 -0.33 11.76
C GLN A 186 -14.68 -0.80 13.21
N ILE A 187 -14.51 0.13 14.17
CA ILE A 187 -14.58 -0.18 15.61
C ILE A 187 -15.96 -0.74 15.96
N ALA A 188 -17.04 -0.06 15.55
CA ALA A 188 -18.41 -0.52 15.80
C ALA A 188 -18.70 -1.90 15.18
N GLN A 189 -18.17 -2.17 13.98
CA GLN A 189 -18.32 -3.47 13.32
C GLN A 189 -17.57 -4.57 14.08
N GLN A 190 -16.33 -4.30 14.52
CA GLN A 190 -15.54 -5.22 15.32
C GLN A 190 -16.18 -5.48 16.70
N GLU A 191 -16.74 -4.44 17.34
CA GLU A 191 -17.48 -4.58 18.59
C GLU A 191 -18.74 -5.41 18.42
N ALA A 192 -19.50 -5.21 17.33
CA ALA A 192 -20.68 -6.01 17.03
C ALA A 192 -20.32 -7.48 16.77
N GLU A 193 -19.23 -7.74 16.04
CA GLU A 193 -18.74 -9.10 15.79
C GLU A 193 -18.27 -9.77 17.09
N ARG A 194 -17.55 -9.03 17.95
CA ARG A 194 -17.14 -9.51 19.27
C ARG A 194 -18.35 -9.80 20.16
N ALA A 195 -19.35 -8.93 20.17
CA ALA A 195 -20.57 -9.13 20.94
C ALA A 195 -21.32 -10.39 20.47
N ARG A 196 -21.42 -10.62 19.16
CA ARG A 196 -21.98 -11.87 18.60
C ARG A 196 -21.21 -13.10 19.08
N PHE A 197 -19.88 -13.06 19.05
CA PHE A 197 -19.06 -14.17 19.53
C PHE A 197 -19.22 -14.42 21.04
N VAL A 198 -19.39 -13.37 21.85
CA VAL A 198 -19.67 -13.51 23.29
C VAL A 198 -21.03 -14.16 23.53
N VAL A 199 -22.05 -13.77 22.77
CA VAL A 199 -23.39 -14.38 22.86
C VAL A 199 -23.33 -15.85 22.44
N GLU A 200 -22.69 -16.15 21.32
CA GLU A 200 -22.52 -17.53 20.85
C GLU A 200 -21.76 -18.38 21.87
N LYS A 201 -20.68 -17.85 22.45
CA LYS A 201 -19.95 -18.53 23.52
C LYS A 201 -20.83 -18.81 24.73
N ALA A 202 -21.63 -17.83 25.16
CA ALA A 202 -22.55 -17.99 26.30
C ALA A 202 -23.66 -19.02 26.01
N GLU A 203 -24.15 -19.08 24.77
CA GLU A 203 -25.11 -20.11 24.33
C GLU A 203 -24.47 -21.51 24.35
N GLN A 204 -23.24 -21.65 23.83
CA GLN A 204 -22.50 -22.91 23.87
C GLN A 204 -22.20 -23.35 25.31
N GLU A 205 -21.80 -22.44 26.19
CA GLU A 205 -21.58 -22.73 27.62
C GLU A 205 -22.88 -23.18 28.31
N LYS A 206 -24.01 -22.53 27.99
CA LYS A 206 -25.34 -22.93 28.49
C LYS A 206 -25.71 -24.33 28.02
N LEU A 207 -25.58 -24.62 26.73
CA LEU A 207 -25.86 -25.94 26.17
C LEU A 207 -24.96 -27.01 26.80
N ALA A 208 -23.66 -26.73 26.95
CA ALA A 208 -22.72 -27.61 27.62
C ALA A 208 -23.12 -27.88 29.08
N SER A 209 -23.62 -26.87 29.80
CA SER A 209 -24.11 -27.03 31.18
C SER A 209 -25.35 -27.93 31.27
N ILE A 210 -26.29 -27.81 30.34
CA ILE A 210 -27.51 -28.63 30.28
C ILE A 210 -27.13 -30.07 29.97
N ILE A 211 -26.33 -30.29 28.93
CA ILE A 211 -25.85 -31.62 28.53
C ILE A 211 -25.07 -32.28 29.68
N ARG A 212 -24.25 -31.51 30.40
CA ARG A 212 -23.52 -32.02 31.57
C ARG A 212 -24.47 -32.42 32.71
N ALA A 213 -25.45 -31.58 33.03
CA ALA A 213 -26.43 -31.89 34.08
C ALA A 213 -27.30 -33.11 33.72
N GLU A 214 -27.74 -33.22 32.47
CA GLU A 214 -28.46 -34.39 31.96
C GLU A 214 -27.59 -35.65 31.98
N GLY A 215 -26.32 -35.53 31.60
CA GLY A 215 -25.34 -36.61 31.68
C GLY A 215 -25.09 -37.06 33.13
N GLU A 216 -24.95 -36.13 34.06
CA GLU A 216 -24.81 -36.43 35.50
C GLU A 216 -26.08 -37.06 36.08
N ALA A 217 -27.27 -36.60 35.70
CA ALA A 217 -28.54 -37.18 36.13
C ALA A 217 -28.72 -38.61 35.60
N THR A 218 -28.45 -38.82 34.31
CA THR A 218 -28.53 -40.15 33.68
C THR A 218 -27.52 -41.10 34.30
N ALA A 219 -26.27 -40.65 34.50
CA ALA A 219 -25.25 -41.42 35.19
C ALA A 219 -25.63 -41.76 36.63
N ALA A 220 -26.19 -40.81 37.39
CA ALA A 220 -26.65 -41.04 38.76
C ALA A 220 -27.80 -42.06 38.82
N GLU A 221 -28.74 -42.01 37.88
CA GLU A 221 -29.80 -43.01 37.75
C GLU A 221 -29.24 -44.40 37.45
N GLU A 222 -28.31 -44.51 36.50
CA GLU A 222 -27.69 -45.80 36.14
C GLU A 222 -26.88 -46.37 37.31
N ILE A 223 -26.10 -45.54 38.00
CA ILE A 223 -25.37 -45.92 39.21
C ILE A 223 -26.36 -46.39 40.29
N SER A 224 -27.48 -45.70 40.49
CA SER A 224 -28.51 -46.08 41.46
C SER A 224 -29.16 -47.41 41.12
N LYS A 225 -29.49 -47.64 39.84
CA LYS A 225 -30.02 -48.91 39.33
C LYS A 225 -28.99 -50.04 39.51
N ALA A 226 -27.70 -49.78 39.26
CA ALA A 226 -26.62 -50.73 39.46
C ALA A 226 -26.41 -51.08 40.94
N LEU A 227 -26.43 -50.09 41.83
CA LEU A 227 -26.35 -50.29 43.29
C LEU A 227 -27.53 -51.08 43.83
N ALA A 228 -28.75 -50.79 43.36
CA ALA A 228 -29.95 -51.54 43.76
C ALA A 228 -29.84 -53.03 43.42
N LYS A 229 -29.20 -53.37 42.28
CA LYS A 229 -28.92 -54.76 41.88
C LYS A 229 -27.77 -55.39 42.68
N ALA A 230 -26.71 -54.64 42.98
CA ALA A 230 -25.51 -55.15 43.66
C ALA A 230 -25.64 -55.22 45.21
N GLY A 231 -26.65 -54.56 45.79
CA GLY A 231 -26.95 -54.60 47.22
C GLY A 231 -26.07 -53.67 48.09
N PRO A 232 -26.36 -53.58 49.41
CA PRO A 232 -25.73 -52.61 50.32
C PRO A 232 -24.23 -52.87 50.61
N GLY A 233 -23.67 -53.99 50.12
CA GLY A 233 -22.26 -54.33 50.29
C GLY A 233 -21.32 -53.37 49.56
N LEU A 234 -21.69 -52.92 48.35
CA LEU A 234 -20.86 -52.05 47.52
C LEU A 234 -20.70 -50.64 48.13
N VAL A 235 -21.76 -50.09 48.72
CA VAL A 235 -21.73 -48.81 49.44
C VAL A 235 -20.77 -48.89 50.63
N LYS A 236 -20.81 -49.99 51.39
CA LYS A 236 -19.92 -50.19 52.54
C LYS A 236 -18.46 -50.27 52.10
N LEU A 237 -18.16 -50.99 51.02
CA LEU A 237 -16.81 -51.08 50.47
C LEU A 237 -16.29 -49.71 50.02
N ARG A 238 -17.07 -48.97 49.22
CA ARG A 238 -16.75 -47.59 48.81
C ARG A 238 -16.53 -46.65 50.00
N ARG A 239 -17.32 -46.80 51.07
CA ARG A 239 -17.16 -46.01 52.30
C ARG A 239 -15.84 -46.32 53.01
N ILE A 240 -15.43 -47.59 53.03
CA ILE A 240 -14.14 -48.00 53.59
C ILE A 240 -12.99 -47.46 52.74
N GLU A 241 -13.08 -47.56 51.41
CA GLU A 241 -12.08 -47.01 50.48
C GLU A 241 -11.93 -45.49 50.62
N ALA A 242 -13.03 -44.75 50.61
CA ALA A 242 -13.01 -43.29 50.81
C ALA A 242 -12.42 -42.93 52.18
N SER A 243 -12.76 -43.69 53.24
CA SER A 243 -12.16 -43.46 54.56
C SER A 243 -10.66 -43.73 54.58
N ARG A 244 -10.18 -44.71 53.82
CA ARG A 244 -8.76 -45.01 53.67
C ARG A 244 -8.03 -43.90 52.92
N GLU A 245 -8.59 -43.40 51.82
CA GLU A 245 -8.02 -42.30 51.03
C GLU A 245 -7.97 -40.98 51.82
N ILE A 246 -9.04 -40.65 52.56
CA ILE A 246 -9.07 -39.51 53.47
C ILE A 246 -8.00 -39.65 54.55
N ALA A 247 -7.84 -40.84 55.14
CA ALA A 247 -6.79 -41.08 56.14
C ALA A 247 -5.38 -40.93 55.55
N GLU A 248 -5.16 -41.38 54.32
CA GLU A 248 -3.87 -41.28 53.63
C GLU A 248 -3.51 -39.84 53.29
N THR A 249 -4.46 -39.05 52.78
CA THR A 249 -4.28 -37.62 52.50
C THR A 249 -4.07 -36.80 53.76
N LEU A 250 -4.79 -37.11 54.86
CA LEU A 250 -4.58 -36.49 56.17
C LEU A 250 -3.23 -36.85 56.80
N ALA A 251 -2.76 -38.10 56.64
CA ALA A 251 -1.46 -38.52 57.13
C ALA A 251 -0.30 -37.86 56.36
N ALA A 252 -0.50 -37.55 55.08
CA ALA A 252 0.49 -36.87 54.24
C ALA A 252 0.51 -35.33 54.43
N ALA A 253 -0.57 -34.73 54.96
CA ALA A 253 -0.66 -33.30 55.18
C ALA A 253 0.20 -32.86 56.39
N ARG A 254 1.18 -31.98 56.15
CA ARG A 254 2.13 -31.48 57.18
C ARG A 254 1.51 -30.66 58.31
N ASN A 255 0.23 -30.29 58.20
CA ASN A 255 -0.44 -29.31 59.08
C ASN A 255 -1.46 -29.93 60.04
N VAL A 256 -1.51 -31.26 60.15
CA VAL A 256 -2.46 -31.99 61.01
C VAL A 256 -1.69 -32.77 62.07
N THR A 257 -1.76 -32.33 63.33
CA THR A 257 -1.15 -33.02 64.46
C THR A 257 -2.25 -33.67 65.31
N TYR A 258 -2.22 -35.00 65.43
CA TYR A 258 -3.16 -35.75 66.26
C TYR A 258 -2.68 -35.79 67.72
N LEU A 259 -3.52 -35.34 68.66
CA LEU A 259 -3.30 -35.52 70.10
C LEU A 259 -4.05 -36.76 70.60
N PRO A 260 -3.41 -37.72 71.29
CA PRO A 260 -4.11 -38.80 71.97
C PRO A 260 -4.77 -38.28 73.26
N GLY A 261 -6.08 -38.02 73.21
CA GLY A 261 -6.87 -37.62 74.37
C GLY A 261 -7.36 -38.83 75.16
N ASN A 262 -6.80 -39.04 76.35
CA ASN A 262 -7.24 -40.05 77.30
C ASN A 262 -8.21 -39.42 78.31
N SER A 263 -9.47 -39.18 77.94
CA SER A 263 -10.56 -39.07 78.92
C SER A 263 -11.94 -39.23 78.28
N GLN A 264 -12.81 -39.81 79.08
CA GLN A 264 -14.12 -40.35 78.76
C GLN A 264 -15.15 -39.21 78.64
N GLY A 265 -15.63 -38.97 77.42
CA GLY A 265 -16.86 -38.18 77.17
C GLY A 265 -16.68 -36.97 76.25
N SER A 266 -17.29 -37.07 75.06
CA SER A 266 -17.58 -35.99 74.09
C SER A 266 -16.48 -35.60 73.07
N ASN A 267 -16.73 -36.04 71.83
CA ASN A 267 -16.32 -35.54 70.50
C ASN A 267 -14.84 -35.20 70.20
N ASN A 268 -14.30 -35.93 69.21
CA ASN A 268 -13.10 -35.63 68.42
C ASN A 268 -12.87 -34.11 68.20
N GLN A 269 -11.91 -33.53 68.91
CA GLN A 269 -11.37 -32.21 68.56
C GLN A 269 -10.16 -32.39 67.63
N MET A 270 -10.40 -32.24 66.32
CA MET A 270 -9.33 -31.91 65.37
C MET A 270 -8.93 -30.44 65.61
N LEU A 271 -7.66 -30.17 65.89
CA LEU A 271 -7.13 -28.81 65.80
C LEU A 271 -6.61 -28.60 64.38
N LEU A 272 -7.32 -27.75 63.62
CA LEU A 272 -6.77 -27.12 62.42
C LEU A 272 -5.75 -26.08 62.89
N ASN A 273 -4.47 -26.32 62.62
CA ASN A 273 -3.45 -25.30 62.78
C ASN A 273 -3.68 -24.21 61.72
N ILE A 274 -4.47 -23.20 62.06
CA ILE A 274 -4.44 -21.90 61.37
C ILE A 274 -3.13 -21.24 61.78
N GLY A 275 -2.07 -21.57 61.05
CA GLY A 275 -0.79 -20.92 61.18
C GLY A 275 -0.96 -19.41 60.96
N SER A 276 -0.40 -18.63 61.87
CA SER A 276 -0.16 -17.20 61.68
C SER A 276 0.72 -17.01 60.44
N ALA A 277 0.16 -16.39 59.40
CA ALA A 277 0.86 -15.62 58.39
C ALA A 277 0.36 -14.18 58.47
#